data_AF-S2JC46-F1
#
_entry.id   AF-S2JC46-F1
#
_cell.length_a   1.000
_cell.length_b   1.000
_cell.length_c   1.000
_cell.angle_alpha   90.00
_cell.angle_beta   90.00
_cell.angle_gamma   90.00
#
_symmetry.space_group_name_H-M   'P 1'
#
loop_
_entity.id
_entity.type
_entity.pdbx_description
1 polymer ?
#
loop_
_entity_poly.entity_id
_entity_poly.type
_entity_poly.pdbx_seq_one_letter_code
_entity_poly.pdbx_strand_id
1 'polypeptide(L)'
;MEDTVKQDLGALIKKYDEFIALKLKPSLKKELDERDLIFNSISEYQKLNTQIETIQDNKLDELKTMVDLGSQFFVQAHVPDTKYIYVNVGFGFHVQFTLDEAKKFIEKKVIHLQG
;
A
#
# COMPACT_ATOMS: atom_id res chain seq x y z
N MET A 1 -52.14 4.28 -26.13
CA MET A 1 -50.89 3.67 -26.62
C MET A 1 -49.66 4.43 -26.12
N GLU A 2 -49.70 5.76 -25.96
CA GLU A 2 -48.57 6.54 -25.41
C GLU A 2 -48.26 6.28 -23.91
N ASP A 3 -49.27 6.02 -23.07
CA ASP A 3 -49.05 5.79 -21.63
C ASP A 3 -48.34 4.47 -21.32
N THR A 4 -48.57 3.43 -22.12
CA THR A 4 -47.96 2.11 -21.93
C THR A 4 -46.45 2.15 -22.22
N VAL A 5 -46.03 2.94 -23.20
CA VAL A 5 -44.61 3.12 -23.57
C VAL A 5 -43.86 3.94 -22.52
N LYS A 6 -44.49 4.98 -21.94
CA LYS A 6 -43.90 5.76 -20.84
C LYS A 6 -43.73 4.94 -19.56
N GLN A 7 -44.67 4.04 -19.29
CA GLN A 7 -44.62 3.15 -18.13
C GLN A 7 -43.47 2.12 -18.24
N ASP A 8 -43.22 1.62 -19.45
CA ASP A 8 -42.13 0.68 -19.75
C ASP A 8 -40.74 1.35 -19.68
N LEU A 9 -40.63 2.60 -20.17
CA LEU A 9 -39.41 3.41 -20.03
C LEU A 9 -39.10 3.72 -18.56
N GLY A 10 -40.11 4.04 -17.76
CA GLY A 10 -39.95 4.32 -16.33
C GLY A 10 -39.48 3.09 -15.55
N ALA A 11 -39.98 1.90 -15.89
CA ALA A 11 -39.53 0.65 -15.29
C ALA A 11 -38.08 0.31 -15.66
N LEU A 12 -37.68 0.60 -16.90
CA LEU A 12 -36.32 0.39 -17.38
C LEU A 12 -35.32 1.33 -16.71
N ILE A 13 -35.65 2.63 -16.57
CA ILE A 13 -34.84 3.61 -15.84
C ILE A 13 -34.65 3.15 -14.39
N LYS A 14 -35.73 2.68 -13.74
CA LYS A 14 -35.66 2.21 -12.35
C LYS A 14 -34.76 0.98 -12.19
N LYS A 15 -34.80 0.04 -13.13
CA LYS A 15 -33.86 -1.10 -13.17
C LYS A 15 -32.41 -0.67 -13.35
N TYR A 16 -32.15 0.31 -14.21
CA TYR A 16 -30.80 0.86 -14.38
C TYR A 16 -30.33 1.61 -13.14
N ASP A 17 -31.17 2.42 -12.51
CA ASP A 17 -30.85 3.10 -11.26
C ASP A 17 -30.56 2.11 -10.12
N GLU A 18 -31.36 1.05 -9.98
CA GLU A 18 -31.12 -0.03 -9.02
C GLU A 18 -29.81 -0.76 -9.30
N PHE A 19 -29.51 -1.07 -10.57
CA PHE A 19 -28.25 -1.71 -10.95
C PHE A 19 -27.04 -0.79 -10.66
N ILE A 20 -27.15 0.50 -10.97
CA ILE A 20 -26.11 1.50 -10.68
C ILE A 20 -25.89 1.61 -9.17
N ALA A 21 -26.95 1.70 -8.38
CA ALA A 21 -26.89 1.88 -6.94
C ALA A 21 -26.43 0.63 -6.18
N LEU A 22 -26.91 -0.56 -6.57
CA LEU A 22 -26.70 -1.80 -5.84
C LEU A 22 -25.52 -2.63 -6.33
N LYS A 23 -25.08 -2.45 -7.58
CA LYS A 23 -23.93 -3.19 -8.14
C LYS A 23 -22.79 -2.28 -8.54
N LEU A 24 -23.04 -1.29 -9.38
CA LEU A 24 -21.96 -0.52 -10.00
C LEU A 24 -21.19 0.33 -8.97
N LYS A 25 -21.91 1.08 -8.12
CA LYS A 25 -21.30 1.90 -7.07
C LYS A 25 -20.56 1.06 -6.01
N PRO A 26 -21.13 -0.02 -5.46
CA PRO A 26 -20.42 -0.87 -4.49
C PRO A 26 -19.22 -1.59 -5.09
N SER A 27 -19.33 -2.11 -6.32
CA SER A 27 -18.20 -2.73 -7.01
C SER A 27 -17.07 -1.73 -7.25
N LEU A 28 -17.39 -0.53 -7.75
CA LEU A 28 -16.39 0.53 -7.92
C LEU A 28 -15.71 0.89 -6.60
N LYS A 29 -16.49 1.04 -5.51
CA LYS A 29 -15.92 1.32 -4.20
C LYS A 29 -14.98 0.21 -3.74
N LYS A 30 -15.37 -1.05 -3.90
CA LYS A 30 -14.56 -2.20 -3.56
C LYS A 30 -13.23 -2.20 -4.32
N GLU A 31 -13.26 -1.99 -5.64
CA GLU A 31 -12.06 -1.90 -6.47
C GLU A 31 -11.16 -0.72 -6.06
N LEU A 32 -11.75 0.43 -5.70
CA LEU A 32 -11.00 1.57 -5.19
C LEU A 32 -10.34 1.25 -3.85
N ASP A 33 -11.05 0.63 -2.93
CA ASP A 33 -10.53 0.24 -1.61
C ASP A 33 -9.37 -0.77 -1.77
N GLU A 34 -9.53 -1.79 -2.65
CA GLU A 34 -8.47 -2.77 -2.95
C GLU A 34 -7.23 -2.11 -3.59
N ARG A 35 -7.45 -1.20 -4.53
CA ARG A 35 -6.39 -0.41 -5.15
C ARG A 35 -5.65 0.45 -4.13
N ASP A 36 -6.37 1.08 -3.20
CA ASP A 36 -5.77 1.93 -2.17
C ASP A 36 -4.90 1.12 -1.20
N LEU A 37 -5.27 -0.13 -0.88
CA LEU A 37 -4.42 -1.05 -0.12
C LEU A 37 -3.11 -1.34 -0.85
N ILE A 38 -3.16 -1.63 -2.15
CA ILE A 38 -1.97 -1.87 -2.98
C ILE A 38 -1.08 -0.63 -3.01
N PHE A 39 -1.66 0.56 -3.22
CA PHE A 39 -0.91 1.81 -3.22
C PHE A 39 -0.25 2.10 -1.88
N ASN A 40 -0.92 1.82 -0.76
CA ASN A 40 -0.33 1.95 0.57
C ASN A 40 0.90 1.04 0.73
N SER A 41 0.80 -0.22 0.31
CA SER A 41 1.94 -1.15 0.34
C SER A 41 3.10 -0.67 -0.54
N ILE A 42 2.81 -0.18 -1.76
CA ILE A 42 3.84 0.39 -2.64
C ILE A 42 4.50 1.61 -1.98
N SER A 43 3.72 2.48 -1.34
CA SER A 43 4.23 3.66 -0.63
C SER A 43 5.17 3.28 0.51
N GLU A 44 4.84 2.25 1.29
CA GLU A 44 5.70 1.73 2.35
C GLU A 44 7.04 1.20 1.81
N TYR A 45 6.99 0.42 0.73
CA TYR A 45 8.18 -0.09 0.06
C TYR A 45 9.06 1.03 -0.51
N GLN A 46 8.46 2.08 -1.08
CA GLN A 46 9.20 3.25 -1.56
C GLN A 46 9.88 4.01 -0.42
N LYS A 47 9.17 4.23 0.70
CA LYS A 47 9.75 4.86 1.90
C LYS A 47 10.95 4.06 2.42
N LEU A 48 10.84 2.73 2.47
CA LEU A 48 11.94 1.86 2.87
C LEU A 48 13.14 1.99 1.92
N ASN A 49 12.91 2.02 0.61
CA ASN A 49 13.99 2.21 -0.36
C ASN A 49 14.73 3.55 -0.16
N THR A 50 13.99 4.65 0.01
CA THR A 50 14.59 5.98 0.27
C THR A 50 15.41 6.00 1.58
N GLN A 51 14.94 5.30 2.62
CA GLN A 51 15.70 5.17 3.86
C GLN A 51 17.01 4.39 3.66
N ILE A 52 16.96 3.28 2.92
CA ILE A 52 18.16 2.49 2.58
C ILE A 52 19.15 3.34 1.78
N GLU A 53 18.68 4.08 0.77
CA GLU A 53 19.50 5.00 -0.02
C GLU A 53 20.17 6.04 0.87
N THR A 54 19.42 6.67 1.78
CA THR A 54 19.97 7.65 2.72
C THR A 54 21.08 7.05 3.59
N ILE A 55 20.92 5.83 4.09
CA ILE A 55 21.93 5.13 4.89
C ILE A 55 23.19 4.84 4.06
N GLN A 56 23.02 4.37 2.82
CA GLN A 56 24.14 4.03 1.93
C GLN A 56 24.91 5.27 1.46
N ASP A 57 24.21 6.33 1.03
CA ASP A 57 24.81 7.55 0.50
C ASP A 57 25.65 8.28 1.55
N ASN A 58 25.16 8.30 2.80
CA ASN A 58 25.85 8.92 3.92
C ASN A 58 26.89 8.00 4.59
N LYS A 59 27.02 6.74 4.13
CA LYS A 59 27.90 5.71 4.72
C LYS A 59 27.78 5.64 6.25
N LEU A 60 26.53 5.64 6.73
CA LEU A 60 26.24 5.65 8.16
C LEU A 60 26.46 4.24 8.71
N ASP A 61 27.61 3.98 9.33
CA ASP A 61 27.86 2.71 10.02
C ASP A 61 27.01 2.57 11.30
N GLU A 62 26.65 3.71 11.91
CA GLU A 62 25.75 3.82 13.04
C GLU A 62 24.61 4.82 12.75
N LEU A 63 23.41 4.57 13.30
CA LEU A 63 22.24 5.44 13.12
C LEU A 63 21.62 5.80 14.46
N LYS A 64 21.40 7.10 14.68
CA LYS A 64 20.59 7.60 15.81
C LYS A 64 19.28 8.13 15.25
N THR A 65 18.17 7.60 15.73
CA THR A 65 16.83 7.94 15.22
C THR A 65 15.82 8.07 16.36
N MET A 66 14.76 8.84 16.15
CA MET A 66 13.63 8.94 17.07
C MET A 66 12.56 7.96 16.62
N VAL A 67 12.21 7.01 17.48
CA VAL A 67 11.21 5.98 17.22
C VAL A 67 9.96 6.28 18.01
N ASP A 68 8.81 6.31 17.34
CA ASP A 68 7.50 6.40 17.99
C ASP A 68 7.12 5.03 18.57
N LEU A 69 6.86 4.97 19.88
CA LEU A 69 6.36 3.77 20.56
C LEU A 69 4.82 3.72 20.63
N GLY A 70 4.14 4.76 20.15
CA GLY A 70 2.69 4.91 20.16
C GLY A 70 2.23 6.19 20.87
N SER A 71 1.04 6.68 20.51
CA SER A 71 0.44 7.88 21.10
C SER A 71 1.34 9.12 21.07
N GLN A 72 2.14 9.29 20.01
CA GLN A 72 3.11 10.38 19.85
C GLN A 72 4.22 10.36 20.93
N PHE A 73 4.56 9.18 21.44
CA PHE A 73 5.62 9.00 22.42
C PHE A 73 6.90 8.56 21.72
N PHE A 74 7.86 9.46 21.60
CA PHE A 74 9.11 9.22 20.87
C PHE A 74 10.28 8.93 21.81
N VAL A 75 11.05 7.89 21.48
CA VAL A 75 12.30 7.55 22.18
C VAL A 75 13.48 7.61 21.23
N GLN A 76 14.65 7.99 21.75
CA GLN A 76 15.88 7.94 20.99
C GLN A 76 16.40 6.51 20.91
N ALA A 77 16.47 5.96 19.70
CA ALA A 77 17.08 4.68 19.42
C ALA A 77 18.47 4.87 18.80
N HIS A 78 19.39 3.99 19.18
CA HIS A 78 20.72 3.91 18.60
C HIS A 78 20.88 2.53 17.96
N VAL A 79 21.20 2.54 16.66
CA VAL A 79 21.47 1.37 15.84
C VAL A 79 23.00 1.30 15.65
N PRO A 80 23.67 0.30 16.22
CA PRO A 80 25.13 0.20 16.18
C PRO A 80 25.68 -0.39 14.88
N ASP A 81 24.85 -1.07 14.08
CA ASP A 81 25.22 -1.61 12.77
C ASP A 81 24.03 -1.48 11.80
N THR A 82 24.26 -0.78 10.70
CA THR A 82 23.27 -0.52 9.65
C THR A 82 23.41 -1.46 8.44
N LYS A 83 24.35 -2.41 8.47
CA LYS A 83 24.60 -3.34 7.35
C LYS A 83 23.41 -4.22 7.02
N TYR A 84 22.60 -4.54 8.03
CA TYR A 84 21.48 -5.46 7.91
C TYR A 84 20.18 -4.82 8.34
N ILE A 85 19.12 -5.16 7.61
CA ILE A 85 17.74 -4.79 7.96
C ILE A 85 16.86 -6.03 7.94
N TYR A 86 15.81 -6.01 8.76
CA TYR A 86 14.80 -7.05 8.76
C TYR A 86 13.62 -6.61 7.91
N VAL A 87 13.32 -7.36 6.86
CA VAL A 87 12.18 -7.11 5.98
C VAL A 87 11.15 -8.19 6.19
N ASN A 88 9.89 -7.79 6.40
CA ASN A 88 8.77 -8.71 6.49
C ASN A 88 8.46 -9.28 5.09
N VAL A 89 8.56 -10.61 4.95
CA VAL A 89 8.30 -11.30 3.68
C VAL A 89 6.92 -11.95 3.62
N GLY A 90 6.12 -11.82 4.69
CA GLY A 90 4.78 -12.37 4.84
C GLY A 90 4.69 -13.43 5.95
N PHE A 91 3.44 -13.75 6.34
CA PHE A 91 3.12 -14.77 7.36
C PHE A 91 3.85 -14.60 8.71
N GLY A 92 4.24 -13.36 9.06
CA GLY A 92 4.99 -13.06 10.29
C GLY A 92 6.49 -13.37 10.22
N PHE A 93 7.00 -13.83 9.07
CA PHE A 93 8.42 -14.07 8.88
C PHE A 93 9.15 -12.80 8.47
N HIS A 94 10.28 -12.57 9.14
CA HIS A 94 11.18 -11.45 8.88
C HIS A 94 12.52 -12.03 8.46
N VAL A 95 13.00 -11.63 7.30
CA VAL A 95 14.28 -12.07 6.76
C VAL A 95 15.30 -10.96 6.96
N GLN A 96 16.48 -11.34 7.45
CA GLN A 96 17.62 -10.45 7.51
C GLN A 96 18.21 -10.30 6.11
N PHE A 97 18.22 -9.07 5.59
CA PHE A 97 18.82 -8.73 4.31
C PHE A 97 19.96 -7.73 4.50
N THR A 98 20.95 -7.80 3.62
CA THR A 98 21.83 -6.66 3.37
C THR A 98 21.06 -5.53 2.67
N LEU A 99 21.58 -4.30 2.74
CA LEU A 99 20.96 -3.14 2.10
C LEU A 99 20.73 -3.35 0.58
N ASP A 100 21.70 -3.96 -0.11
CA ASP A 100 21.59 -4.23 -1.55
C ASP A 100 20.61 -5.35 -1.89
N GLU A 101 20.54 -6.41 -1.06
CA GLU A 101 19.54 -7.47 -1.22
C GLU A 101 18.13 -6.94 -0.98
N ALA A 102 17.95 -6.09 0.03
CA ALA A 102 16.68 -5.46 0.31
C ALA A 102 16.22 -4.58 -0.85
N LYS A 103 17.09 -3.77 -1.45
CA LYS A 103 16.78 -2.99 -2.67
C LYS A 103 16.24 -3.87 -3.80
N LYS A 104 16.93 -4.98 -4.10
CA LYS A 104 16.50 -5.94 -5.13
C LYS A 104 15.16 -6.61 -4.78
N PHE A 105 14.93 -6.89 -3.49
CA PHE A 105 13.66 -7.46 -3.04
C PHE A 105 12.51 -6.47 -3.20
N ILE A 106 12.71 -5.21 -2.78
CA ILE A 106 11.74 -4.12 -2.89
C ILE A 106 11.36 -3.90 -4.35
N GLU A 107 12.33 -3.80 -5.26
CA GLU A 107 12.09 -3.62 -6.69
C GLU A 107 11.21 -4.75 -7.25
N LYS A 108 11.56 -6.01 -6.95
CA LYS A 108 10.75 -7.17 -7.35
C LYS A 108 9.33 -7.13 -6.78
N LYS A 109 9.15 -6.69 -5.52
CA LYS A 109 7.83 -6.59 -4.90
C LYS A 109 7.00 -5.45 -5.43
N VAL A 110 7.58 -4.29 -5.70
CA VAL A 110 6.88 -3.17 -6.34
C VAL A 110 6.40 -3.56 -7.73
N ILE A 111 7.24 -4.22 -8.54
CA ILE A 111 6.85 -4.72 -9.87
C ILE A 111 5.68 -5.70 -9.75
N HIS A 112 5.76 -6.65 -8.80
CA HIS A 112 4.68 -7.63 -8.58
C HIS A 112 3.36 -7.00 -8.10
N LEU A 113 3.42 -5.89 -7.35
CA LEU A 113 2.23 -5.17 -6.89
C LEU A 113 1.63 -4.26 -7.97
N GLN A 114 2.41 -3.89 -8.98
CA GLN A 114 1.98 -3.04 -10.09
C GLN A 114 1.44 -3.83 -11.30
N GLY A 115 1.63 -5.16 -11.34
CA GLY A 115 1.24 -6.02 -12.46
C GLY A 115 0.90 -7.44 -12.04
#